data_AF-A0A7V6TZI8-F1
#
_entry.id   AF-A0A7V6TZI8-F1
#
_cell.length_a   1.000
_cell.length_b   1.000
_cell.length_c   1.000
_cell.angle_alpha   90.00
_cell.angle_beta   90.00
_cell.angle_gamma   90.00
#
_symmetry.space_group_name_H-M   'P 1'
#
loop_
_entity.id
_entity.type
_entity.pdbx_description
1 polymer ?
#
loop_
_entity_poly.entity_id
_entity_poly.type
_entity_poly.pdbx_seq_one_letter_code
_entity_poly.pdbx_strand_id
1 'polypeptide(L)'
;MTTIFDAPEEFASTALAGFASIYNRYVRHVRGGVVRSAKVPQGKVAVVVGGGSGHYPAFAGYVGPGLADAAVAGDVFASPSTAAVARVCRQAHKGGGILLGFGNYAGDVLNFGVAAERLRAEGIDVRIVPVTDDVASAPADMHEKRRGIAGDLVVFKIAGAAAEAGLSLDEVERLSRHANANTVSFGVAFKGCTLPGAPHPLFTVPEGQMALG
;
A
#
# COMPACT_ATOMS: atom_id res chain seq x y z
N MET A 1 17.28 -5.00 -18.36
CA MET A 1 17.87 -5.17 -17.01
C MET A 1 17.78 -3.82 -16.32
N THR A 2 17.22 -3.74 -15.12
CA THR A 2 17.19 -2.48 -14.37
C THR A 2 18.62 -2.21 -13.91
N THR A 3 19.23 -1.13 -14.41
CA THR A 3 20.56 -0.72 -13.99
C THR A 3 20.46 -0.01 -12.64
N ILE A 4 21.19 -0.52 -11.66
CA ILE A 4 21.32 0.11 -10.33
C ILE A 4 22.66 0.83 -10.34
N PHE A 5 22.63 2.13 -10.06
CA PHE A 5 23.83 2.97 -10.06
C PHE A 5 24.51 3.02 -8.67
N ASP A 6 23.74 2.77 -7.60
CA ASP A 6 24.18 2.83 -6.21
C ASP A 6 24.21 1.44 -5.54
N ALA A 7 24.30 1.40 -4.20
CA ALA A 7 24.20 0.16 -3.43
C ALA A 7 22.79 -0.47 -3.58
N PRO A 8 22.67 -1.75 -3.96
CA PRO A 8 21.37 -2.42 -4.11
C PRO A 8 20.48 -2.37 -2.86
N GLU A 9 21.08 -2.36 -1.68
CA GLU A 9 20.40 -2.30 -0.38
C GLU A 9 19.75 -0.93 -0.14
N GLU A 10 20.23 0.12 -0.81
CA GLU A 10 19.69 1.47 -0.69
C GLU A 10 18.60 1.75 -1.73
N PHE A 11 18.42 0.85 -2.71
CA PHE A 11 17.57 1.05 -3.89
C PHE A 11 16.16 1.53 -3.55
N ALA A 12 15.48 0.90 -2.59
CA ALA A 12 14.11 1.29 -2.24
C ALA A 12 14.04 2.73 -1.70
N SER A 13 15.02 3.10 -0.87
CA SER A 13 15.09 4.42 -0.24
C SER A 13 15.47 5.53 -1.24
N THR A 14 16.42 5.27 -2.14
CA THR A 14 16.87 6.21 -3.16
C THR A 14 15.79 6.39 -4.24
N ALA A 15 15.13 5.29 -4.64
CA ALA A 15 13.99 5.35 -5.57
C ALA A 15 12.82 6.17 -5.01
N LEU A 16 12.48 5.99 -3.71
CA LEU A 16 11.43 6.78 -3.07
C LEU A 16 11.80 8.27 -2.98
N ALA A 17 13.05 8.59 -2.62
CA ALA A 17 13.54 9.96 -2.57
C ALA A 17 13.53 10.63 -3.96
N GLY A 18 13.98 9.90 -4.99
CA GLY A 18 13.94 10.35 -6.39
C GLY A 18 12.50 10.60 -6.87
N PHE A 19 11.58 9.67 -6.60
CA PHE A 19 10.16 9.83 -6.88
C PHE A 19 9.60 11.11 -6.23
N ALA A 20 9.85 11.31 -4.94
CA ALA A 20 9.34 12.48 -4.24
C ALA A 20 9.99 13.80 -4.71
N SER A 21 11.24 13.76 -5.17
CA SER A 21 11.91 14.91 -5.78
C SER A 21 11.25 15.33 -7.10
N ILE A 22 11.03 14.36 -8.01
CA ILE A 22 10.42 14.59 -9.33
C ILE A 22 8.95 15.01 -9.18
N TYR A 23 8.20 14.37 -8.28
CA TYR A 23 6.77 14.57 -8.09
C TYR A 23 6.45 15.44 -6.86
N ASN A 24 7.34 16.37 -6.47
CA ASN A 24 7.19 17.20 -5.27
C ASN A 24 5.89 18.02 -5.23
N ARG A 25 5.31 18.33 -6.41
CA ARG A 25 4.00 18.97 -6.55
C ARG A 25 2.86 18.13 -5.95
N TYR A 26 2.99 16.81 -6.00
CA TYR A 26 1.96 15.86 -5.56
C TYR A 26 2.27 15.28 -4.19
N VAL A 27 3.55 14.99 -3.91
CA VAL A 27 3.99 14.31 -2.70
C VAL A 27 5.15 15.01 -2.02
N ARG A 28 5.23 14.90 -0.71
CA ARG A 28 6.37 15.29 0.12
C ARG A 28 6.99 14.06 0.73
N HIS A 29 8.31 13.93 0.57
CA HIS A 29 9.07 12.86 1.21
C HIS A 29 9.02 13.00 2.73
N VAL A 30 8.81 11.89 3.42
CA VAL A 30 8.88 11.77 4.87
C VAL A 30 9.64 10.49 5.22
N ARG A 31 10.19 10.40 6.44
CA ARG A 31 10.89 9.19 6.86
C ARG A 31 9.95 7.97 6.82
N GLY A 32 10.23 7.02 5.92
CA GLY A 32 9.47 5.78 5.73
C GLY A 32 8.30 5.87 4.77
N GLY A 33 8.17 6.95 3.97
CA GLY A 33 7.09 7.07 3.01
C GLY A 33 6.94 8.44 2.37
N VAL A 34 5.75 8.71 1.87
CA VAL A 34 5.36 10.01 1.30
C VAL A 34 4.00 10.44 1.85
N VAL A 35 3.78 11.75 1.92
CA VAL A 35 2.48 12.37 2.24
C VAL A 35 2.07 13.31 1.12
N ARG A 36 0.77 13.50 0.90
CA ARG A 36 0.23 14.42 -0.11
C ARG A 36 0.72 15.85 0.13
N SER A 37 1.17 16.52 -0.92
CA SER A 37 1.59 17.93 -0.90
C SER A 37 0.40 18.90 -0.87
N ALA A 38 -0.68 18.54 -1.58
CA ALA A 38 -1.90 19.36 -1.59
C ALA A 38 -2.58 19.39 -0.21
N LYS A 39 -3.15 20.54 0.14
CA LYS A 39 -3.84 20.76 1.43
C LYS A 39 -4.96 19.73 1.62
N VAL A 40 -5.00 19.12 2.81
CA VAL A 40 -6.05 18.20 3.24
C VAL A 40 -6.97 18.94 4.22
N PRO A 41 -8.31 18.91 4.04
CA PRO A 41 -9.25 19.53 4.98
C PRO A 41 -9.15 18.94 6.39
N GLN A 42 -9.35 19.79 7.41
CA GLN A 42 -9.46 19.34 8.79
C GLN A 42 -10.72 18.48 8.95
N GLY A 43 -10.63 17.39 9.71
CA GLY A 43 -11.73 16.45 9.93
C GLY A 43 -11.92 15.43 8.81
N LYS A 44 -11.19 15.52 7.68
CA LYS A 44 -11.21 14.49 6.64
C LYS A 44 -10.60 13.18 7.19
N VAL A 45 -11.22 12.04 6.88
CA VAL A 45 -10.62 10.71 7.07
C VAL A 45 -9.31 10.65 6.28
N ALA A 46 -8.21 10.29 6.94
CA ALA A 46 -6.95 10.09 6.25
C ALA A 46 -6.90 8.68 5.66
N VAL A 47 -6.72 8.57 4.34
CA VAL A 47 -6.47 7.28 3.68
C VAL A 47 -4.97 7.07 3.56
N VAL A 48 -4.45 6.11 4.32
CA VAL A 48 -3.02 5.75 4.33
C VAL A 48 -2.86 4.34 3.78
N VAL A 49 -2.06 4.20 2.74
CA VAL A 49 -1.78 2.91 2.08
C VAL A 49 -0.32 2.51 2.25
N GLY A 50 0.06 1.27 1.97
CA GLY A 50 1.48 0.92 1.99
C GLY A 50 1.78 -0.56 1.90
N GLY A 51 3.07 -0.86 1.90
CA GLY A 51 3.61 -2.21 1.82
C GLY A 51 5.09 -2.18 1.42
N GLY A 52 5.62 -3.35 1.04
CA GLY A 52 6.96 -3.46 0.47
C GLY A 52 7.12 -2.70 -0.84
N SER A 53 8.34 -2.20 -1.09
CA SER A 53 8.70 -1.57 -2.37
C SER A 53 8.83 -2.60 -3.49
N GLY A 54 8.86 -2.15 -4.74
CA GLY A 54 8.98 -3.01 -5.93
C GLY A 54 7.70 -3.17 -6.76
N HIS A 55 6.60 -2.56 -6.33
CA HIS A 55 5.29 -2.63 -7.00
C HIS A 55 4.86 -1.30 -7.65
N TYR A 56 5.82 -0.48 -8.08
CA TYR A 56 5.56 0.86 -8.63
C TYR A 56 4.50 0.81 -9.76
N PRO A 57 3.51 1.73 -9.78
CA PRO A 57 3.40 2.94 -8.95
C PRO A 57 2.92 2.73 -7.51
N ALA A 58 2.54 1.50 -7.10
CA ALA A 58 2.11 1.25 -5.74
C ALA A 58 3.28 1.41 -4.74
N PHE A 59 3.11 2.10 -3.61
CA PHE A 59 1.94 2.92 -3.23
C PHE A 59 2.19 4.42 -3.33
N ALA A 60 3.44 4.87 -3.50
CA ALA A 60 3.77 6.30 -3.54
C ALA A 60 3.07 7.05 -4.69
N GLY A 61 2.87 6.39 -5.84
CA GLY A 61 2.12 6.93 -6.97
C GLY A 61 0.61 7.02 -6.76
N TYR A 62 0.08 6.45 -5.67
CA TYR A 62 -1.34 6.57 -5.32
C TYR A 62 -1.64 7.79 -4.43
N VAL A 63 -0.62 8.52 -3.99
CA VAL A 63 -0.80 9.67 -3.11
C VAL A 63 -1.24 10.90 -3.90
N GLY A 64 -2.44 11.39 -3.59
CA GLY A 64 -3.06 12.54 -4.25
C GLY A 64 -4.54 12.71 -3.89
N PRO A 65 -5.14 13.86 -4.28
CA PRO A 65 -6.57 14.12 -4.07
C PRO A 65 -7.47 12.99 -4.58
N GLY A 66 -8.36 12.50 -3.72
CA GLY A 66 -9.33 11.46 -4.09
C GLY A 66 -8.78 10.04 -4.21
N LEU A 67 -7.54 9.76 -3.79
CA LEU A 67 -6.97 8.41 -3.74
C LEU A 67 -6.33 8.10 -2.38
N ALA A 68 -5.09 8.52 -2.11
CA ALA A 68 -4.47 8.38 -0.79
C ALA A 68 -3.87 9.70 -0.29
N ASP A 69 -3.90 9.91 1.02
CA ASP A 69 -3.27 11.07 1.67
C ASP A 69 -1.81 10.79 2.03
N ALA A 70 -1.43 9.52 2.17
CA ALA A 70 -0.05 9.09 2.37
C ALA A 70 0.18 7.64 1.94
N ALA A 71 1.44 7.32 1.68
CA ALA A 71 1.90 5.96 1.45
C ALA A 71 3.10 5.63 2.34
N VAL A 72 3.07 4.47 2.99
CA VAL A 72 4.19 3.90 3.75
C VAL A 72 4.96 2.96 2.83
N ALA A 73 6.28 3.11 2.79
CA ALA A 73 7.16 2.32 1.95
C ALA A 73 8.13 1.50 2.80
N GLY A 74 8.08 0.18 2.64
CA GLY A 74 9.09 -0.74 3.15
C GLY A 74 10.25 -0.92 2.17
N ASP A 75 11.14 -1.87 2.48
CA ASP A 75 12.18 -2.28 1.55
C ASP A 75 11.59 -3.16 0.42
N VAL A 76 12.38 -3.55 -0.57
CA VAL A 76 11.91 -4.35 -1.70
C VAL A 76 11.32 -5.68 -1.22
N PHE A 77 10.03 -5.88 -1.47
CA PHE A 77 9.23 -7.03 -1.02
C PHE A 77 9.24 -7.29 0.50
N ALA A 78 9.57 -6.28 1.31
CA ALA A 78 9.53 -6.37 2.77
C ALA A 78 8.60 -5.31 3.35
N SER A 79 7.69 -5.75 4.22
CA SER A 79 6.74 -4.87 4.90
C SER A 79 7.44 -3.73 5.66
N PRO A 80 6.94 -2.49 5.64
CA PRO A 80 7.47 -1.40 6.44
C PRO A 80 7.33 -1.69 7.93
N SER A 81 8.31 -1.26 8.73
CA SER A 81 8.24 -1.39 10.19
C SER A 81 7.00 -0.71 10.78
N THR A 82 6.46 -1.27 11.88
CA THR A 82 5.40 -0.65 12.71
C THR A 82 5.68 0.82 13.00
N ALA A 83 6.93 1.17 13.29
CA ALA A 83 7.34 2.53 13.62
C ALA A 83 7.25 3.48 12.41
N ALA A 84 7.53 3.00 11.20
CA ALA A 84 7.34 3.78 9.97
C ALA A 84 5.85 4.02 9.70
N VAL A 85 5.02 2.97 9.78
CA VAL A 85 3.56 3.06 9.59
C VAL A 85 2.97 4.10 10.55
N ALA A 86 3.21 3.96 11.85
CA ALA A 86 2.67 4.90 12.84
C ALA A 86 3.14 6.35 12.61
N ARG A 87 4.40 6.54 12.16
CA ARG A 87 4.95 7.89 11.90
C ARG A 87 4.28 8.57 10.70
N VAL A 88 4.05 7.83 9.62
CA VAL A 88 3.39 8.36 8.43
C VAL A 88 1.91 8.63 8.72
N CYS A 89 1.22 7.72 9.42
CA CYS A 89 -0.16 7.90 9.87
C CYS A 89 -0.36 9.19 10.67
N ARG A 90 0.52 9.48 11.66
CA ARG A 90 0.45 10.72 12.45
C ARG A 90 0.60 11.98 11.59
N GLN A 91 1.42 11.92 10.54
CA GLN A 91 1.62 13.07 9.64
C GLN A 91 0.43 13.29 8.71
N ALA A 92 -0.24 12.20 8.29
CA ALA A 92 -1.41 12.23 7.42
C ALA A 92 -2.69 12.65 8.17
N HIS A 93 -2.81 12.30 9.45
CA HIS A 93 -4.01 12.50 10.24
C HIS A 93 -4.42 13.99 10.38
N LYS A 94 -5.71 14.27 10.15
CA LYS A 94 -6.32 15.61 10.27
C LYS A 94 -7.55 15.64 11.19
N GLY A 95 -7.69 14.67 12.10
CA GLY A 95 -8.79 14.61 13.07
C GLY A 95 -10.01 13.81 12.62
N GLY A 96 -10.09 13.32 11.37
CA GLY A 96 -11.20 12.49 10.89
C GLY A 96 -11.03 10.99 11.09
N GLY A 97 -10.03 10.56 11.86
CA GLY A 97 -9.57 9.17 11.92
C GLY A 97 -8.71 8.75 10.72
N ILE A 98 -8.40 7.46 10.61
CA ILE A 98 -7.51 6.88 9.60
C ILE A 98 -8.10 5.57 9.06
N LEU A 99 -8.18 5.45 7.74
CA LEU A 99 -8.30 4.15 7.07
C LEU A 99 -6.91 3.71 6.60
N LEU A 100 -6.47 2.55 7.08
CA LEU A 100 -5.17 1.97 6.81
C LEU A 100 -5.33 0.76 5.88
N GLY A 101 -4.85 0.89 4.64
CA GLY A 101 -5.02 -0.10 3.57
C GLY A 101 -3.71 -0.72 3.08
N PHE A 102 -3.71 -2.02 2.79
CA PHE A 102 -2.57 -2.77 2.26
C PHE A 102 -3.04 -4.10 1.65
N GLY A 103 -2.21 -4.74 0.81
CA GLY A 103 -2.48 -6.09 0.32
C GLY A 103 -2.30 -7.14 1.42
N ASN A 104 -3.14 -8.18 1.46
CA ASN A 104 -3.15 -9.16 2.56
C ASN A 104 -1.94 -10.11 2.57
N TYR A 105 -0.82 -9.63 3.13
CA TYR A 105 0.40 -10.39 3.38
C TYR A 105 0.73 -10.39 4.87
N ALA A 106 1.26 -11.51 5.38
CA ALA A 106 1.48 -11.71 6.81
C ALA A 106 2.32 -10.60 7.47
N GLY A 107 3.37 -10.13 6.78
CA GLY A 107 4.21 -9.04 7.26
C GLY A 107 3.44 -7.72 7.40
N ASP A 108 2.61 -7.39 6.41
CA ASP A 108 1.81 -6.17 6.42
C ASP A 108 0.68 -6.26 7.47
N VAL A 109 -0.03 -7.39 7.54
CA VAL A 109 -1.04 -7.65 8.58
C VAL A 109 -0.46 -7.42 9.98
N LEU A 110 0.73 -7.96 10.26
CA LEU A 110 1.38 -7.79 11.55
C LEU A 110 1.82 -6.34 11.80
N ASN A 111 2.63 -5.76 10.89
CA ASN A 111 3.23 -4.44 11.14
C ASN A 111 2.19 -3.32 11.19
N PHE A 112 1.21 -3.34 10.28
CA PHE A 112 0.15 -2.35 10.22
C PHE A 112 -0.89 -2.58 11.33
N GLY A 113 -1.15 -3.84 11.70
CA GLY A 113 -1.99 -4.20 12.86
C GLY A 113 -1.47 -3.58 14.15
N VAL A 114 -0.21 -3.86 14.50
CA VAL A 114 0.43 -3.31 15.71
C VAL A 114 0.51 -1.78 15.65
N ALA A 115 0.71 -1.20 14.46
CA ALA A 115 0.73 0.26 14.31
C ALA A 115 -0.65 0.87 14.58
N ALA A 116 -1.72 0.24 14.11
CA ALA A 116 -3.09 0.67 14.37
C ALA A 116 -3.45 0.56 15.86
N GLU A 117 -3.08 -0.53 16.55
CA GLU A 117 -3.28 -0.66 18.00
C GLU A 117 -2.59 0.47 18.76
N ARG A 118 -1.34 0.77 18.41
CA ARG A 118 -0.60 1.88 19.02
C ARG A 118 -1.28 3.23 18.78
N LEU A 119 -1.73 3.51 17.57
CA LEU A 119 -2.41 4.77 17.23
C LEU A 119 -3.77 4.89 17.95
N ARG A 120 -4.51 3.80 18.10
CA ARG A 120 -5.75 3.76 18.90
C ARG A 120 -5.49 4.04 20.38
N ALA A 121 -4.40 3.49 20.94
CA ALA A 121 -3.98 3.81 22.30
C ALA A 121 -3.59 5.29 22.48
N GLU A 122 -3.21 5.97 21.39
CA GLU A 122 -2.97 7.43 21.34
C GLU A 122 -4.25 8.25 21.10
N GLY A 123 -5.43 7.61 21.05
CA GLY A 123 -6.72 8.27 20.86
C GLY A 123 -7.11 8.54 19.40
N ILE A 124 -6.39 7.97 18.43
CA ILE A 124 -6.71 8.10 17.01
C ILE A 124 -7.57 6.91 16.58
N ASP A 125 -8.78 7.16 16.07
CA ASP A 125 -9.57 6.08 15.47
C ASP A 125 -8.92 5.61 14.15
N VAL A 126 -8.52 4.34 14.12
CA VAL A 126 -7.89 3.68 12.97
C VAL A 126 -8.69 2.45 12.59
N ARG A 127 -9.03 2.31 11.31
CA ARG A 127 -9.60 1.09 10.71
C ARG A 127 -8.59 0.46 9.75
N ILE A 128 -8.63 -0.87 9.64
CA ILE A 128 -7.75 -1.62 8.75
C ILE A 128 -8.58 -2.31 7.68
N VAL A 129 -8.16 -2.14 6.42
CA VAL A 129 -8.75 -2.84 5.26
C VAL A 129 -7.63 -3.55 4.50
N PRO A 130 -7.38 -4.85 4.80
CA PRO A 130 -6.53 -5.67 3.96
C PRO A 130 -7.31 -6.02 2.69
N VAL A 131 -6.67 -5.89 1.53
CA VAL A 131 -7.26 -6.25 0.24
C VAL A 131 -7.02 -7.73 -0.05
N THR A 132 -8.03 -8.41 -0.59
CA THR A 132 -8.07 -9.88 -0.69
C THR A 132 -8.61 -10.34 -2.05
N ASP A 133 -8.17 -9.69 -3.12
CA ASP A 133 -8.73 -9.84 -4.47
C ASP A 133 -8.18 -11.06 -5.22
N ASP A 134 -7.02 -11.61 -4.83
CA ASP A 134 -6.35 -12.68 -5.58
C ASP A 134 -7.03 -14.03 -5.42
N VAL A 135 -7.82 -14.42 -6.43
CA VAL A 135 -8.61 -15.66 -6.39
C VAL A 135 -7.77 -16.93 -6.53
N ALA A 136 -6.50 -16.83 -6.95
CA ALA A 136 -5.62 -17.98 -7.07
C ALA A 136 -4.99 -18.40 -5.74
N SER A 137 -4.97 -17.49 -4.76
CA SER A 137 -4.24 -17.69 -3.50
C SER A 137 -5.03 -18.40 -2.40
N ALA A 138 -6.36 -18.39 -2.45
CA ALA A 138 -7.23 -19.13 -1.55
C ALA A 138 -8.64 -19.34 -2.15
N PRO A 139 -9.33 -20.44 -1.81
CA PRO A 139 -10.66 -20.74 -2.32
C PRO A 139 -11.70 -19.70 -1.86
N ALA A 140 -12.87 -19.68 -2.52
CA ALA A 140 -13.89 -18.66 -2.31
C ALA A 140 -14.50 -18.64 -0.91
N ASP A 141 -14.59 -19.79 -0.25
CA ASP A 141 -15.03 -19.93 1.14
C ASP A 141 -14.00 -19.45 2.17
N MET A 142 -12.76 -19.17 1.74
CA MET A 142 -11.68 -18.60 2.55
C MET A 142 -11.14 -17.29 1.94
N HIS A 143 -12.02 -16.49 1.32
CA HIS A 143 -11.64 -15.27 0.63
C HIS A 143 -10.81 -14.30 1.50
N GLU A 144 -11.03 -14.25 2.81
CA GLU A 144 -10.28 -13.43 3.77
C GLU A 144 -8.79 -13.82 3.90
N LYS A 145 -8.42 -15.02 3.41
CA LYS A 145 -7.03 -15.50 3.37
C LYS A 145 -6.35 -15.22 2.03
N ARG A 146 -7.07 -14.69 1.05
CA ARG A 146 -6.48 -14.36 -0.26
C ARG A 146 -5.48 -13.23 -0.12
N ARG A 147 -4.42 -13.27 -0.93
CA ARG A 147 -3.49 -12.15 -1.13
C ARG A 147 -4.24 -10.94 -1.69
N GLY A 148 -3.70 -9.75 -1.42
CA GLY A 148 -4.10 -8.51 -2.09
C GLY A 148 -3.08 -8.14 -3.15
N ILE A 149 -3.50 -7.93 -4.40
CA ILE A 149 -2.63 -7.58 -5.52
C ILE A 149 -3.16 -6.34 -6.26
N ALA A 150 -3.45 -6.42 -7.56
CA ALA A 150 -3.84 -5.28 -8.38
C ALA A 150 -5.19 -4.63 -7.95
N GLY A 151 -6.06 -5.38 -7.28
CA GLY A 151 -7.34 -4.89 -6.74
C GLY A 151 -7.18 -3.80 -5.69
N ASP A 152 -5.99 -3.65 -5.10
CA ASP A 152 -5.61 -2.53 -4.23
C ASP A 152 -6.02 -1.19 -4.81
N LEU A 153 -5.76 -0.97 -6.11
CA LEU A 153 -6.07 0.29 -6.77
C LEU A 153 -7.57 0.59 -6.73
N VAL A 154 -8.42 -0.41 -6.98
CA VAL A 154 -9.88 -0.25 -7.02
C VAL A 154 -10.41 0.07 -5.62
N VAL A 155 -9.98 -0.70 -4.62
CA VAL A 155 -10.41 -0.53 -3.23
C VAL A 155 -9.98 0.83 -2.70
N PHE A 156 -8.72 1.21 -2.89
CA PHE A 156 -8.19 2.47 -2.38
C PHE A 156 -8.74 3.68 -3.14
N LYS A 157 -9.07 3.54 -4.43
CA LYS A 157 -9.72 4.62 -5.19
C LYS A 157 -11.13 4.93 -4.66
N ILE A 158 -11.86 3.91 -4.22
CA ILE A 158 -13.18 4.07 -3.60
C ILE A 158 -13.02 4.67 -2.19
N ALA A 159 -12.09 4.16 -1.39
CA ALA A 159 -11.78 4.72 -0.07
C ALA A 159 -11.41 6.20 -0.14
N GLY A 160 -10.49 6.55 -1.04
CA GLY A 160 -10.03 7.90 -1.28
C GLY A 160 -11.11 8.84 -1.76
N ALA A 161 -11.98 8.39 -2.67
CA ALA A 161 -13.12 9.19 -3.13
C ALA A 161 -14.13 9.45 -2.02
N ALA A 162 -14.48 8.43 -1.23
CA ALA A 162 -15.37 8.55 -0.09
C ALA A 162 -14.82 9.53 0.96
N ALA A 163 -13.52 9.43 1.27
CA ALA A 163 -12.86 10.33 2.20
C ALA A 163 -12.79 11.77 1.66
N GLU A 164 -12.49 11.97 0.37
CA GLU A 164 -12.45 13.31 -0.23
C GLU A 164 -13.84 13.95 -0.32
N ALA A 165 -14.90 13.15 -0.41
CA ALA A 165 -16.29 13.59 -0.30
C ALA A 165 -16.71 13.98 1.14
N GLY A 166 -15.82 13.83 2.13
CA GLY A 166 -16.08 14.22 3.51
C GLY A 166 -16.92 13.22 4.31
N LEU A 167 -17.03 11.96 3.85
CA LEU A 167 -17.74 10.93 4.59
C LEU A 167 -17.01 10.54 5.88
N SER A 168 -17.77 10.02 6.85
CA SER A 168 -17.25 9.53 8.12
C SER A 168 -16.34 8.31 7.94
N LEU A 169 -15.51 8.01 8.94
CA LEU A 169 -14.63 6.83 8.92
C LEU A 169 -15.43 5.53 8.74
N ASP A 170 -16.60 5.42 9.37
CA ASP A 170 -17.47 4.25 9.23
C ASP A 170 -17.98 4.07 7.79
N GLU A 171 -18.38 5.15 7.13
CA GLU A 171 -18.83 5.09 5.73
C GLU A 171 -17.68 4.81 4.76
N VAL A 172 -16.50 5.41 5.01
CA VAL A 172 -15.29 5.14 4.23
C VAL A 172 -14.89 3.67 4.37
N GLU A 173 -14.92 3.10 5.58
CA GLU A 173 -14.66 1.68 5.81
C GLU A 173 -15.71 0.79 5.12
N ARG A 174 -17.01 1.09 5.28
CA ARG A 174 -18.10 0.33 4.67
C ARG A 174 -17.96 0.25 3.16
N LEU A 175 -17.70 1.38 2.50
CA LEU A 175 -17.50 1.44 1.05
C LEU A 175 -16.21 0.72 0.61
N SER A 176 -15.13 0.83 1.39
CA SER A 176 -13.88 0.12 1.11
C SER A 176 -14.05 -1.40 1.20
N ARG A 177 -14.76 -1.88 2.23
CA ARG A 177 -15.08 -3.32 2.38
C ARG A 177 -16.01 -3.81 1.27
N HIS A 178 -17.00 -3.00 0.88
CA HIS A 178 -17.87 -3.32 -0.24
C HIS A 178 -17.10 -3.42 -1.56
N ALA A 179 -16.19 -2.49 -1.83
CA ALA A 179 -15.29 -2.55 -2.98
C ALA A 179 -14.44 -3.82 -2.98
N ASN A 180 -13.82 -4.14 -1.84
CA ASN A 180 -12.97 -5.31 -1.68
C ASN A 180 -13.74 -6.61 -1.95
N ALA A 181 -14.95 -6.74 -1.41
CA ALA A 181 -15.81 -7.91 -1.63
C ALA A 181 -16.25 -8.10 -3.10
N ASN A 182 -16.23 -7.03 -3.91
CA ASN A 182 -16.62 -7.06 -5.33
C ASN A 182 -15.42 -6.95 -6.28
N THR A 183 -14.18 -7.02 -5.76
CA THR A 183 -12.97 -6.97 -6.57
C THR A 183 -12.29 -8.32 -6.54
N VAL A 184 -12.01 -8.87 -7.72
CA VAL A 184 -11.26 -10.11 -7.89
C VAL A 184 -10.20 -9.93 -8.96
N SER A 185 -9.08 -10.62 -8.79
CA SER A 185 -7.97 -10.62 -9.74
C SER A 185 -7.36 -12.00 -9.86
N PHE A 186 -6.64 -12.21 -10.96
CA PHE A 186 -5.92 -13.44 -11.24
C PHE A 186 -4.63 -13.10 -11.99
N GLY A 187 -3.49 -13.56 -11.47
CA GLY A 187 -2.17 -13.31 -12.04
C GLY A 187 -1.63 -14.48 -12.84
N VAL A 188 -0.85 -14.16 -13.88
CA VAL A 188 -0.01 -15.12 -14.61
C VAL A 188 1.39 -14.54 -14.82
N ALA A 189 2.41 -15.39 -14.83
CA ALA A 189 3.79 -14.97 -15.06
C ALA A 189 4.51 -15.90 -16.05
N PHE A 190 5.27 -15.29 -16.97
CA PHE A 190 6.12 -16.02 -17.92
C PHE A 190 7.58 -16.11 -17.47
N LYS A 191 7.95 -15.38 -16.41
CA LYS A 191 9.29 -15.38 -15.79
C LYS A 191 9.21 -14.75 -14.40
N GLY A 192 10.09 -15.16 -13.49
CA GLY A 192 10.26 -14.50 -12.19
C GLY A 192 10.95 -13.14 -12.29
N CYS A 193 10.59 -12.24 -11.38
CA CYS A 193 11.29 -10.97 -11.21
C CYS A 193 12.67 -11.19 -10.58
N THR A 194 13.56 -10.22 -10.75
CA THR A 194 14.92 -10.22 -10.20
C THR A 194 15.03 -9.09 -9.19
N LEU A 195 15.45 -9.42 -7.97
CA LEU A 195 15.65 -8.40 -6.93
C LEU A 195 16.85 -7.51 -7.28
N PRO A 196 16.88 -6.26 -6.82
CA PRO A 196 18.05 -5.40 -6.95
C PRO A 196 19.32 -6.09 -6.47
N GLY A 197 20.36 -6.10 -7.31
CA GLY A 197 21.64 -6.76 -7.00
C GLY A 197 21.66 -8.28 -7.10
N ALA A 198 20.51 -8.95 -7.27
CA ALA A 198 20.46 -10.40 -7.38
C ALA A 198 21.00 -10.90 -8.75
N PRO A 199 21.81 -11.97 -8.78
CA PRO A 199 22.38 -12.50 -10.02
C PRO A 199 21.35 -13.23 -10.90
N HIS A 200 20.25 -13.70 -10.31
CA HIS A 200 19.24 -14.55 -10.94
C HIS A 200 17.83 -14.18 -10.47
N PRO A 201 16.78 -14.49 -11.27
CA PRO A 201 15.40 -14.25 -10.86
C PRO A 201 14.98 -15.13 -9.68
N LEU A 202 13.95 -14.71 -8.94
CA LEU A 202 13.40 -15.45 -7.78
C LEU A 202 12.86 -16.84 -8.16
N PHE A 203 12.40 -16.99 -9.41
CA PHE A 203 12.01 -18.27 -9.98
C PHE A 203 12.15 -18.22 -11.51
N THR A 204 12.11 -19.39 -12.15
CA THR A 204 12.12 -19.53 -13.61
C THR A 204 10.88 -20.28 -14.07
N VAL A 205 10.47 -20.04 -15.31
CA VAL A 205 9.36 -20.75 -15.96
C VAL A 205 9.92 -21.39 -17.23
N PRO A 206 9.63 -22.67 -17.50
CA PRO A 206 10.07 -23.32 -18.74
C PRO A 206 9.53 -22.63 -19.99
N GLU A 207 10.28 -22.70 -21.08
CA GLU A 207 9.83 -22.17 -22.38
C GLU A 207 8.50 -22.82 -22.81
N GLY A 208 7.58 -22.01 -23.32
CA GLY A 208 6.23 -22.46 -23.70
C GLY A 208 5.27 -22.68 -22.53
N GLN A 209 5.65 -22.37 -21.28
CA GLN A 209 4.79 -22.48 -20.10
C GLN A 209 4.52 -21.11 -19.44
N MET A 210 3.54 -21.09 -18.53
CA MET A 210 3.25 -19.96 -17.65
C MET A 210 2.99 -20.45 -16.22
N ALA A 211 3.41 -19.67 -15.23
CA ALA A 211 3.01 -19.83 -13.85
C ALA A 211 1.64 -19.19 -13.63
N LEU A 212 0.73 -19.91 -12.99
CA LEU A 212 -0.63 -19.46 -12.66
C LEU A 212 -0.72 -19.21 -11.16
N GLY A 213 -1.25 -18.05 -10.75
CA GLY A 213 -1.36 -17.67 -9.35
C GLY A 213 -0.03 -17.44 -8.66
#